data_AF-A0A2A9FVX9-F1
#
_entry.id   AF-A0A2A9FVX9-F1
#
_cell.length_a   1.000
_cell.length_b   1.000
_cell.length_c   1.000
_cell.angle_alpha   90.00
_cell.angle_beta   90.00
_cell.angle_gamma   90.00
#
_symmetry.space_group_name_H-M   'P 1'
#
loop_
_entity.id
_entity.type
_entity.pdbx_description
1 polymer ?
#
loop_
_entity_poly.entity_id
_entity_poly.type
_entity_poly.pdbx_seq_one_letter_code
_entity_poly.pdbx_strand_id
1 'polypeptide(L)'
;MSQKGSSISGDERPSTKNRFNTNSALKALCAILTEHIADVVGSRLRKGKITMSQNDIHLNTLRTKAIVEAVALFEWDQKAAEHWLSTPVRGLGHRKPNDLIATKEGIQQVRDIIGRLEHGVFI
;
A
#
# COMPACT_ATOMS: atom_id res chain seq x y z
N MET A 1 10.67 -35.92 -68.44
CA MET A 1 10.89 -34.76 -69.32
C MET A 1 11.08 -33.53 -68.45
N SER A 2 12.19 -32.83 -68.69
CA SER A 2 12.53 -31.41 -68.48
C SER A 2 11.91 -30.65 -67.29
N GLN A 3 12.66 -30.13 -66.30
CA GLN A 3 13.78 -29.16 -66.28
C GLN A 3 13.33 -27.74 -65.86
N LYS A 4 14.24 -27.09 -65.11
CA LYS A 4 14.37 -25.67 -64.71
C LYS A 4 13.62 -25.29 -63.42
N GLY A 5 14.25 -24.81 -62.35
CA GLY A 5 15.56 -24.17 -62.18
C GLY A 5 15.36 -22.67 -61.88
N SER A 6 15.87 -22.18 -60.75
CA SER A 6 16.50 -20.85 -60.65
C SER A 6 17.10 -20.59 -59.26
N SER A 7 18.37 -20.23 -59.32
CA SER A 7 19.31 -19.86 -58.27
C SER A 7 19.06 -18.46 -57.72
N ILE A 8 19.46 -18.22 -56.47
CA ILE A 8 19.96 -16.91 -55.98
C ILE A 8 20.91 -17.24 -54.82
N SER A 9 22.24 -17.27 -55.00
CA SER A 9 23.21 -16.17 -55.13
C SER A 9 23.32 -15.30 -53.87
N GLY A 10 24.52 -15.21 -53.30
CA GLY A 10 24.84 -14.23 -52.26
C GLY A 10 25.94 -14.65 -51.30
N ASP A 11 27.16 -14.85 -51.83
CA ASP A 11 28.40 -14.62 -51.09
C ASP A 11 28.39 -13.17 -50.58
N GLU A 12 28.65 -12.92 -49.29
CA GLU A 12 29.52 -11.82 -48.87
C GLU A 12 29.80 -11.82 -47.35
N ARG A 13 31.03 -11.40 -47.05
CA ARG A 13 31.85 -11.59 -45.84
C ARG A 13 31.40 -10.78 -44.62
N PRO A 14 31.86 -11.12 -43.40
CA PRO A 14 31.61 -10.30 -42.21
C PRO A 14 32.43 -9.00 -42.27
N SER A 15 31.74 -7.87 -42.44
CA SER A 15 32.30 -6.53 -42.34
C SER A 15 32.36 -6.08 -40.87
N THR A 16 33.57 -5.69 -40.48
CA THR A 16 33.99 -5.13 -39.20
C THR A 16 33.13 -3.91 -38.81
N LYS A 17 32.39 -4.02 -37.70
CA LYS A 17 31.86 -2.86 -36.99
C LYS A 17 32.34 -2.89 -35.56
N ASN A 18 33.54 -2.33 -35.41
CA ASN A 18 34.06 -1.79 -34.17
C ASN A 18 33.03 -0.78 -33.62
N ARG A 19 32.10 -1.27 -32.81
CA ARG A 19 31.14 -0.44 -32.08
C ARG A 19 31.65 -0.38 -30.66
N PHE A 20 32.42 0.67 -30.36
CA PHE A 20 32.70 1.11 -28.99
C PHE A 20 31.39 1.05 -28.21
N ASN A 21 31.23 0.01 -27.40
CA ASN A 21 29.95 -0.30 -26.78
C ASN A 21 29.86 0.55 -25.51
N THR A 22 29.45 1.81 -25.69
CA THR A 22 29.07 2.77 -24.63
C THR A 22 28.10 2.18 -23.60
N ASN A 23 27.51 1.02 -23.91
CA ASN A 23 26.72 0.19 -23.02
C ASN A 23 27.49 -0.42 -21.84
N SER A 24 28.82 -0.58 -21.84
CA SER A 24 29.52 -1.21 -20.70
C SER A 24 29.60 -0.28 -19.49
N ALA A 25 29.96 0.99 -19.70
CA ALA A 25 30.02 2.01 -18.66
C ALA A 25 28.61 2.35 -18.14
N LEU A 26 27.62 2.44 -19.03
CA LEU A 26 26.21 2.60 -18.67
C LEU A 26 25.65 1.39 -17.90
N LYS A 27 26.04 0.15 -18.27
CA LYS A 27 25.71 -1.06 -17.51
C LYS A 27 26.39 -1.10 -16.15
N ALA A 28 27.65 -0.67 -16.05
CA ALA A 28 28.36 -0.60 -14.77
C ALA A 28 27.77 0.45 -13.84
N LEU A 29 27.44 1.64 -14.35
CA LEU A 29 26.75 2.69 -13.61
C LEU A 29 25.34 2.24 -13.18
N CYS A 30 24.60 1.56 -14.05
CA CYS A 30 23.30 0.98 -13.72
C CYS A 30 23.42 -0.10 -12.63
N ALA A 31 24.45 -0.97 -12.70
CA ALA A 31 24.70 -2.01 -11.70
C ALA A 31 24.98 -1.41 -10.31
N ILE A 32 25.82 -0.37 -10.24
CA ILE A 32 26.15 0.32 -8.98
C ILE A 32 24.92 1.02 -8.40
N LEU A 33 24.08 1.64 -9.25
CA LEU A 33 22.79 2.22 -8.85
C LEU A 33 21.81 1.14 -8.35
N THR A 34 21.75 -0.02 -8.99
CA THR A 34 20.89 -1.12 -8.54
C THR A 34 21.35 -1.74 -7.21
N GLU A 35 22.66 -1.86 -6.96
CA GLU A 35 23.17 -2.35 -5.67
C GLU A 35 22.88 -1.37 -4.53
N HIS A 36 23.03 -0.06 -4.76
CA HIS A 36 22.70 0.95 -3.74
C HIS A 36 21.21 1.05 -3.45
N ILE A 37 20.35 0.91 -4.47
CA ILE A 37 18.89 0.88 -4.25
C ILE A 37 18.50 -0.40 -3.51
N ALA A 38 19.11 -1.55 -3.83
CA ALA A 38 18.85 -2.80 -3.11
C ALA A 38 19.32 -2.74 -1.65
N ASP A 39 20.41 -2.06 -1.34
CA ASP A 39 20.89 -1.90 0.05
C ASP A 39 20.04 -0.87 0.83
N VAL A 40 19.62 0.23 0.20
CA VAL A 40 18.73 1.23 0.85
C VAL A 40 17.32 0.67 1.07
N VAL A 41 16.82 -0.13 0.12
CA VAL A 41 15.54 -0.85 0.25
C VAL A 41 15.69 -2.02 1.23
N GLY A 42 16.78 -2.77 1.17
CA GLY A 42 17.07 -3.91 2.06
C GLY A 42 17.28 -3.50 3.52
N SER A 43 17.88 -2.33 3.76
CA SER A 43 18.05 -1.75 5.09
C SER A 43 16.75 -1.16 5.65
N ARG A 44 15.81 -0.70 4.81
CA ARG A 44 14.44 -0.34 5.24
C ARG A 44 13.55 -1.55 5.48
N LEU A 45 13.76 -2.67 4.78
CA LEU A 45 12.96 -3.90 4.97
C LEU A 45 13.36 -4.72 6.21
N ARG A 46 14.51 -4.45 6.84
CA ARG A 46 14.92 -5.11 8.09
C ARG A 46 14.34 -4.48 9.38
N LYS A 47 13.86 -3.23 9.34
CA LYS A 47 13.32 -2.53 10.54
C LYS A 47 11.80 -2.56 10.68
N GLY A 48 11.10 -3.32 9.85
CA GLY A 48 9.66 -3.44 9.93
C GLY A 48 9.13 -4.34 8.86
N LYS A 49 9.50 -5.63 8.90
CA LYS A 49 8.69 -6.65 8.22
C LYS A 49 7.39 -6.73 9.00
N ILE A 50 6.49 -5.78 8.75
CA ILE A 50 5.09 -5.91 9.12
C ILE A 50 4.59 -7.05 8.22
N THR A 51 4.78 -8.29 8.68
CA THR A 51 3.96 -9.39 8.22
C THR A 51 2.57 -9.08 8.73
N MET A 52 1.88 -8.22 8.01
CA MET A 52 0.49 -7.88 8.27
C MET A 52 -0.26 -9.16 7.95
N SER A 53 -0.65 -9.92 8.99
CA SER A 53 -1.55 -11.04 8.79
C SER A 53 -2.78 -10.52 8.05
N GLN A 54 -3.43 -11.33 7.23
CA GLN A 54 -4.72 -10.95 6.62
C GLN A 54 -5.70 -10.41 7.67
N ASN A 55 -5.61 -10.93 8.91
CA ASN A 55 -6.35 -10.44 10.06
C ASN A 55 -5.93 -9.02 10.50
N ASP A 56 -4.64 -8.68 10.48
CA ASP A 56 -4.13 -7.34 10.81
C ASP A 56 -4.52 -6.31 9.74
N ILE A 57 -4.48 -6.70 8.47
CA ILE A 57 -4.97 -5.88 7.35
C ILE A 57 -6.46 -5.60 7.52
N HIS A 58 -7.25 -6.63 7.76
CA HIS A 58 -8.69 -6.51 7.94
C HIS A 58 -9.03 -5.65 9.17
N LEU A 59 -8.37 -5.88 10.30
CA LEU A 59 -8.58 -5.11 11.52
C LEU A 59 -8.22 -3.64 11.31
N ASN A 60 -7.06 -3.35 10.70
CA ASN A 60 -6.66 -1.98 10.40
C ASN A 60 -7.64 -1.29 9.44
N THR A 61 -8.14 -2.02 8.45
CA THR A 61 -9.17 -1.52 7.53
C THR A 61 -10.45 -1.14 8.27
N LEU A 62 -10.92 -1.98 9.19
CA LEU A 62 -12.10 -1.70 10.01
C LEU A 62 -11.87 -0.49 10.93
N ARG A 63 -10.66 -0.38 11.50
CA ARG A 63 -10.25 0.74 12.35
C ARG A 63 -10.34 2.07 11.61
N THR A 64 -9.75 2.14 10.42
CA THR A 64 -9.79 3.33 9.58
C THR A 64 -11.21 3.72 9.22
N LYS A 65 -12.08 2.74 8.89
CA LYS A 65 -13.50 3.02 8.61
C LYS A 65 -14.20 3.67 9.78
N ALA A 66 -14.06 3.13 10.99
CA ALA A 66 -14.70 3.70 12.18
C ALA A 66 -14.21 5.13 12.50
N ILE A 67 -12.93 5.42 12.27
CA ILE A 67 -12.38 6.78 12.45
C ILE A 67 -12.98 7.73 11.41
N VAL A 68 -13.08 7.31 10.14
CA VAL A 68 -13.67 8.14 9.07
C VAL A 68 -15.15 8.42 9.35
N GLU A 69 -15.91 7.41 9.78
CA GLU A 69 -17.31 7.57 10.19
C GLU A 69 -17.45 8.51 11.39
N ALA A 70 -16.55 8.41 12.39
CA ALA A 70 -16.52 9.34 13.51
C ALA A 70 -16.25 10.78 13.07
N VAL A 71 -15.32 11.00 12.13
CA VAL A 71 -15.04 12.34 11.58
C VAL A 71 -16.23 12.87 10.77
N ALA A 72 -16.90 12.02 10.01
CA ALA A 72 -18.10 12.39 9.26
C ALA A 72 -19.26 12.82 10.17
N LEU A 73 -19.43 12.16 11.33
CA LEU A 73 -20.44 12.53 12.34
C LEU A 73 -20.29 13.97 12.82
N PHE A 74 -19.06 14.48 12.90
CA PHE A 74 -18.76 15.86 13.33
C PHE A 74 -18.56 16.82 12.15
N GLU A 75 -19.21 16.57 11.01
CA GLU A 75 -19.13 17.42 9.81
C GLU A 75 -17.69 17.66 9.34
N TRP A 76 -16.83 16.63 9.47
CA TRP A 76 -15.40 16.68 9.17
C TRP A 76 -14.57 17.58 10.09
N ASP A 77 -15.09 17.99 11.25
CA ASP A 77 -14.30 18.62 12.30
C ASP A 77 -13.41 17.58 12.99
N GLN A 78 -12.15 17.56 12.58
CA GLN A 78 -11.13 16.68 13.13
C GLN A 78 -10.93 16.87 14.63
N LYS A 79 -11.00 18.11 15.16
CA LYS A 79 -10.79 18.36 16.59
C LYS A 79 -11.96 17.83 17.41
N ALA A 80 -13.18 18.04 16.95
CA ALA A 80 -14.38 17.51 17.60
C ALA A 80 -14.38 15.97 17.58
N ALA A 81 -14.03 15.36 16.45
CA ALA A 81 -13.91 13.91 16.33
C ALA A 81 -12.81 13.33 17.23
N GLU A 82 -11.64 13.94 17.26
CA GLU A 82 -10.51 13.50 18.10
C GLU A 82 -10.84 13.64 19.60
N HIS A 83 -11.53 14.73 19.97
CA HIS A 83 -12.06 14.93 21.31
C HIS A 83 -13.07 13.83 21.68
N TRP A 84 -14.02 13.52 20.80
CA TRP A 84 -15.00 12.46 21.02
C TRP A 84 -14.36 11.07 21.15
N LEU A 85 -13.40 10.74 20.26
CA LEU A 85 -12.65 9.48 20.31
C LEU A 85 -11.86 9.31 21.62
N SER A 86 -11.43 10.42 22.22
CA SER A 86 -10.67 10.45 23.48
C SER A 86 -11.56 10.55 24.73
N THR A 87 -12.86 10.78 24.55
CA THR A 87 -13.81 11.00 25.65
C THR A 87 -14.57 9.71 25.95
N PRO A 88 -14.80 9.38 27.24
CA PRO A 88 -15.65 8.27 27.61
C PRO A 88 -17.09 8.44 27.09
N VAL A 89 -17.58 7.49 26.31
CA VAL A 89 -18.95 7.53 25.77
C VAL A 89 -19.84 6.60 26.58
N ARG A 90 -20.98 7.13 27.06
CA ARG A 90 -21.94 6.35 27.87
C ARG A 90 -22.44 5.11 27.14
N GLY A 91 -22.76 5.25 25.85
CA GLY A 91 -23.16 4.14 24.97
C GLY A 91 -22.13 3.01 24.80
N LEU A 92 -20.86 3.27 25.16
CA LEU A 92 -19.76 2.29 25.13
C LEU A 92 -19.38 1.77 26.54
N GLY A 93 -20.25 2.01 27.53
CA GLY A 93 -20.01 1.63 28.93
C GLY A 93 -18.97 2.51 29.62
N HIS A 94 -18.96 3.82 29.33
CA HIS A 94 -17.98 4.79 29.83
C HIS A 94 -16.53 4.47 29.42
N ARG A 95 -16.37 3.81 28.28
CA ARG A 95 -15.06 3.58 27.67
C ARG A 95 -14.83 4.56 26.52
N LYS A 96 -13.56 4.85 26.26
CA LYS A 96 -13.15 5.72 25.16
C LYS A 96 -13.25 4.93 23.85
N PRO A 97 -13.81 5.49 22.78
CA PRO A 97 -13.78 4.86 21.46
C PRO A 97 -12.37 4.44 21.03
N ASN A 98 -11.35 5.26 21.34
CA ASN A 98 -9.96 4.98 20.99
C ASN A 98 -9.39 3.71 21.67
N ASP A 99 -9.88 3.35 22.86
CA ASP A 99 -9.46 2.12 23.55
C ASP A 99 -10.17 0.89 22.96
N LEU A 100 -11.36 1.07 22.38
CA LEU A 100 -12.20 0.01 21.85
C LEU A 100 -11.84 -0.35 20.40
N ILE A 101 -11.36 0.59 19.60
CA ILE A 101 -10.93 0.29 18.23
C ILE A 101 -9.74 -0.69 18.19
N ALA A 102 -9.12 -1.03 19.33
CA ALA A 102 -8.09 -2.05 19.43
C ALA A 102 -8.55 -3.45 18.98
N THR A 103 -9.83 -3.79 19.15
CA THR A 103 -10.39 -5.11 18.81
C THR A 103 -11.51 -5.00 17.77
N LYS A 104 -11.78 -6.09 17.05
CA LYS A 104 -12.85 -6.10 16.02
C LYS A 104 -14.22 -5.81 16.64
N GLU A 105 -14.49 -6.40 17.79
CA GLU A 105 -15.73 -6.26 18.54
C GLU A 105 -15.90 -4.82 19.07
N GLY A 106 -14.80 -4.19 19.50
CA GLY A 106 -14.84 -2.80 19.94
C GLY A 106 -15.03 -1.82 18.79
N ILE A 107 -14.43 -2.09 17.61
CA ILE A 107 -14.72 -1.32 16.39
C ILE A 107 -16.21 -1.38 16.05
N GLN A 108 -16.83 -2.56 16.07
CA GLN A 108 -18.26 -2.68 15.76
C GLN A 108 -19.13 -1.89 16.74
N GLN A 109 -18.84 -1.96 18.05
CA GLN A 109 -19.55 -1.16 19.04
C GLN A 109 -19.44 0.35 18.78
N VAL A 110 -18.25 0.84 18.43
CA VAL A 110 -18.04 2.25 18.09
C VAL A 110 -18.89 2.64 16.88
N ARG A 111 -18.92 1.82 15.83
CA ARG A 111 -19.72 2.05 14.62
C ARG A 111 -21.22 2.01 14.91
N ASP A 112 -21.68 1.10 15.77
CA ASP A 112 -23.09 1.02 16.16
C ASP A 112 -23.53 2.29 16.90
N ILE A 113 -22.66 2.84 17.78
CA ILE A 113 -22.94 4.12 18.44
C ILE A 113 -22.94 5.28 17.44
N ILE A 114 -21.98 5.33 16.51
CA ILE A 114 -21.96 6.37 15.47
C ILE A 114 -23.25 6.34 14.65
N GLY A 115 -23.69 5.16 14.18
CA GLY A 115 -24.95 5.04 13.43
C GLY A 115 -26.17 5.50 14.25
N ARG A 116 -26.19 5.23 15.56
CA ARG A 116 -27.26 5.73 16.44
C ARG A 116 -27.23 7.26 16.57
N LEU A 117 -26.04 7.86 16.67
CA LEU A 117 -25.88 9.32 16.75
C LEU A 117 -26.26 9.99 15.42
N GLU A 118 -25.93 9.39 14.28
CA GLU A 118 -26.35 9.86 12.94
C GLU A 118 -27.87 9.85 12.78
N HIS A 119 -28.54 8.84 13.33
CA HIS A 119 -30.00 8.75 13.33
C HIS A 119 -30.68 9.57 14.44
N GLY A 120 -29.92 10.37 15.22
CA GLY A 120 -30.46 11.25 16.26
C GLY A 120 -30.88 10.54 17.55
N VAL A 121 -30.42 9.30 17.77
CA VAL A 121 -30.69 8.53 18.99
C VAL A 121 -29.62 8.82 20.03
N PHE A 122 -29.91 9.77 20.93
CA PHE A 122 -29.06 10.09 22.07
C PHE A 122 -29.23 9.03 23.18
N ILE A 123 -28.11 8.58 23.77
CA ILE A 123 -28.04 7.57 24.86
C ILE A 123 -27.14 8.01 25.99
#